data_AF-A0A656Y2D8-F1
#
_entry.id   AF-A0A656Y2D8-F1
#
_cell.length_a   1.000
_cell.length_b   1.000
_cell.length_c   1.000
_cell.angle_alpha   90.00
_cell.angle_beta   90.00
_cell.angle_gamma   90.00
#
_symmetry.space_group_name_H-M   'P 1'
#
loop_
_entity.id
_entity.type
_entity.pdbx_description
1 polymer ?
#
loop_
_entity_poly.entity_id
_entity_poly.type
_entity_poly.pdbx_seq_one_letter_code
_entity_poly.pdbx_strand_id
1 'polypeptide(L)'
;MTMSEVELEHEPSTTPPKAPRSATWGLTWHGVRTVAVLELRQRVRSTRWIVALIVWFVVVGGITLLTSGAITALSSGEAFGERPSNGPLLFGAVTFLVLGLGLLVTPTLASTGINGDRNAGTLATLQVTLLTPAEIAAGKLLAAWAAACAFLVASLPFFGIALALGGTPGTALPRVVLLVAVLLAAVCGIGLGFSALTARTAGSTVLTFLTVAALTLLTPILFGLTYPSISRTQTVEVSTVPQDWTGEVDAECQVSVQQRTVTHTERTWWLLGLNPFVVLADGAGTTEYTRFSGNDNDPLGAIRDGVRELRAGPTIPLDECWTDQTSVDDRTEAASRTPVWPWGLAVTVLLGAGGFVVAVRRLHVPTRTLARGTRVA
;
A
#
# COMPACT_ATOMS: atom_id res chain seq x y z
N MET A 1 0.29 17.77 -86.29
CA MET A 1 0.79 17.87 -84.90
C MET A 1 -0.35 17.39 -84.00
N THR A 2 -0.43 16.08 -83.77
CA THR A 2 -1.53 15.41 -83.08
C THR A 2 -1.17 15.26 -81.61
N MET A 3 -1.90 15.95 -80.73
CA MET A 3 -1.75 15.78 -79.28
C MET A 3 -2.35 14.43 -78.87
N SER A 4 -1.53 13.60 -78.23
CA SER A 4 -1.96 12.38 -77.55
C SER A 4 -2.43 12.76 -76.15
N GLU A 5 -3.71 12.54 -75.88
CA GLU A 5 -4.26 12.56 -74.52
C GLU A 5 -3.73 11.32 -73.78
N VAL A 6 -3.04 11.54 -72.67
CA VAL A 6 -2.60 10.49 -71.75
C VAL A 6 -3.65 10.41 -70.65
N GLU A 7 -4.52 9.41 -70.75
CA GLU A 7 -5.49 9.05 -69.73
C GLU A 7 -4.74 8.54 -68.48
N LEU A 8 -4.69 9.34 -67.42
CA LEU A 8 -4.17 8.94 -66.12
C LEU A 8 -5.34 8.47 -65.25
N GLU A 9 -5.65 7.19 -65.34
CA GLU A 9 -6.62 6.56 -64.45
C GLU A 9 -5.91 6.20 -63.14
N HIS A 10 -5.97 7.14 -62.18
CA HIS A 10 -5.50 6.91 -60.81
C HIS A 10 -6.71 6.54 -59.96
N GLU A 11 -7.00 5.25 -59.84
CA GLU A 11 -7.93 4.75 -58.82
C GLU A 11 -7.38 5.11 -57.43
N PRO A 12 -8.06 5.94 -56.61
CA PRO A 12 -7.66 6.12 -55.23
C PRO A 12 -8.03 4.86 -54.46
N SER A 13 -7.04 4.06 -54.07
CA SER A 13 -7.25 2.97 -53.12
C SER A 13 -7.82 3.55 -51.81
N THR A 14 -9.13 3.40 -51.59
CA THR A 14 -9.87 3.96 -50.45
C THR A 14 -9.74 3.17 -49.15
N THR A 15 -8.76 2.26 -49.07
CA THR A 15 -8.56 1.49 -47.84
C THR A 15 -7.58 2.23 -46.93
N PRO A 16 -8.02 2.86 -45.83
CA PRO A 16 -7.07 3.45 -44.89
C PRO A 16 -6.16 2.33 -44.36
N PRO A 17 -4.83 2.53 -44.30
CA PRO A 17 -3.94 1.53 -43.75
C PRO A 17 -4.40 1.23 -42.32
N LYS A 18 -4.75 -0.03 -42.04
CA LYS A 18 -5.01 -0.50 -40.69
C LYS A 18 -3.73 -0.29 -39.89
N ALA A 19 -3.70 0.77 -39.07
CA ALA A 19 -2.62 0.99 -38.12
C ALA A 19 -2.45 -0.30 -37.29
N PRO A 20 -1.25 -0.87 -37.22
CA PRO A 20 -1.06 -2.15 -36.56
C PRO A 20 -1.44 -2.03 -35.08
N ARG A 21 -2.30 -2.95 -34.60
CA ARG A 21 -2.73 -3.02 -33.18
C ARG A 21 -1.55 -3.14 -32.20
N SER A 22 -0.35 -3.48 -32.67
CA SER A 22 0.89 -3.51 -31.89
C SER A 22 1.43 -2.13 -31.52
N ALA A 23 1.01 -1.05 -32.17
CA ALA A 23 1.53 0.29 -31.92
C ALA A 23 1.06 0.91 -30.59
N THR A 24 -0.01 0.39 -29.97
CA THR A 24 -0.57 1.00 -28.74
C THR A 24 0.09 0.50 -27.46
N TRP A 25 0.45 -0.79 -27.46
CA TRP A 25 1.05 -1.50 -26.34
C TRP A 25 2.54 -1.78 -26.52
N GLY A 26 3.13 -1.38 -27.65
CA GLY A 26 4.57 -1.51 -27.87
C GLY A 26 5.35 -0.76 -26.79
N LEU A 27 6.22 -1.46 -26.08
CA LEU A 27 6.99 -0.90 -24.97
C LEU A 27 8.48 -1.04 -25.30
N THR A 28 9.14 0.08 -25.59
CA THR A 28 10.60 0.11 -25.67
C THR A 28 11.17 0.80 -24.45
N TRP A 29 12.26 0.25 -23.89
CA TRP A 29 12.95 0.87 -22.77
C TRP A 29 13.45 2.28 -23.09
N HIS A 30 13.86 2.52 -24.34
CA HIS A 30 14.30 3.84 -24.81
C HIS A 30 13.19 4.88 -24.73
N GLY A 31 11.98 4.58 -25.20
CA GLY A 31 10.84 5.50 -25.13
C GLY A 31 10.45 5.82 -23.69
N VAL A 32 10.28 4.77 -22.87
CA VAL A 32 9.94 4.89 -21.44
C VAL A 32 10.97 5.72 -20.67
N ARG A 33 12.27 5.43 -20.84
CA ARG A 33 13.37 6.16 -20.20
C ARG A 33 13.39 7.63 -20.62
N THR A 34 13.17 7.92 -21.90
CA THR A 34 13.18 9.29 -22.42
C THR A 34 12.11 10.14 -21.74
N VAL A 35 10.88 9.64 -21.67
CA VAL A 35 9.77 10.32 -20.99
C VAL A 35 10.07 10.46 -19.49
N ALA A 36 10.50 9.38 -18.83
CA ALA A 36 10.78 9.41 -17.39
C ALA A 36 11.89 10.41 -17.02
N VAL A 37 12.97 10.46 -17.80
CA VAL A 37 14.10 11.38 -17.56
C VAL A 37 13.68 12.84 -17.77
N LEU A 38 12.86 13.13 -18.78
CA LEU A 38 12.36 14.49 -19.02
C LEU A 38 11.51 14.98 -17.84
N GLU A 39 10.55 14.17 -17.40
CA GLU A 39 9.70 14.44 -16.24
C GLU A 39 10.51 14.63 -14.94
N LEU A 40 11.47 13.75 -14.67
CA LEU A 40 12.33 13.85 -13.50
C LEU A 40 13.22 15.09 -13.52
N ARG A 41 13.80 15.44 -14.69
CA ARG A 41 14.59 16.67 -14.83
C ARG A 41 13.75 17.92 -14.57
N GLN A 42 12.51 17.95 -15.04
CA GLN A 42 11.59 19.06 -14.77
C GLN A 42 11.28 19.18 -13.27
N ARG A 43 11.07 18.06 -12.57
CA ARG A 43 10.83 18.03 -11.12
C ARG A 43 12.05 18.52 -10.33
N VAL A 44 13.24 17.99 -10.62
CA VAL A 44 14.49 18.34 -9.92
C VAL A 44 14.87 19.80 -10.12
N ARG A 45 14.54 20.40 -11.28
CA ARG A 45 14.78 21.83 -11.53
C ARG A 45 13.84 22.74 -10.73
N SER A 46 12.74 22.23 -10.18
CA SER A 46 11.81 23.01 -9.39
C SER A 46 12.31 23.18 -7.96
N THR A 47 12.44 24.43 -7.49
CA THR A 47 12.75 24.73 -6.08
C THR A 47 11.74 24.08 -5.13
N ARG A 48 10.48 23.94 -5.56
CA ARG A 48 9.41 23.30 -4.78
C ARG A 48 9.73 21.84 -4.43
N TRP A 49 10.40 21.12 -5.33
CA TRP A 49 10.79 19.73 -5.11
C TRP A 49 11.85 19.60 -4.02
N ILE A 50 12.89 20.44 -4.08
CA ILE A 50 13.96 20.47 -3.09
C ILE A 50 13.39 20.83 -1.71
N VAL A 51 12.53 21.86 -1.65
CA VAL A 51 11.85 22.25 -0.40
C VAL A 51 11.01 21.11 0.14
N ALA A 52 10.25 20.40 -0.69
CA ALA A 52 9.45 19.25 -0.26
C ALA A 52 10.31 18.13 0.34
N LEU A 53 11.45 17.79 -0.27
CA LEU A 53 12.38 16.79 0.26
C LEU A 53 13.00 17.22 1.61
N ILE A 54 13.38 18.49 1.74
CA ILE A 54 13.91 19.03 3.00
C ILE A 54 12.84 18.99 4.09
N VAL A 55 11.63 19.49 3.81
CA VAL A 55 10.51 19.47 4.75
C VAL A 55 10.19 18.04 5.17
N TRP A 56 10.14 17.11 4.22
CA TRP A 56 9.96 15.69 4.51
C TRP A 56 11.04 15.17 5.46
N PHE A 57 12.31 15.39 5.14
CA PHE A 57 13.43 14.94 5.97
C PHE A 57 13.37 15.52 7.38
N VAL A 58 13.07 16.82 7.50
CA VAL A 58 12.92 17.51 8.79
C VAL A 58 11.74 16.99 9.58
N VAL A 59 10.59 16.75 8.95
CA VAL A 59 9.40 16.22 9.62
C VAL A 59 9.62 14.80 10.10
N VAL A 60 10.09 13.91 9.22
CA VAL A 60 10.37 12.50 9.58
C VAL A 60 11.45 12.44 10.65
N GLY A 61 12.54 13.18 10.48
CA GLY A 61 13.64 13.22 11.44
C GLY A 61 13.25 13.84 12.79
N GLY A 62 12.52 14.95 12.77
CA GLY A 62 12.00 15.61 13.96
C GLY A 62 11.09 14.68 14.76
N ILE A 63 10.13 14.03 14.10
CA ILE A 63 9.25 13.06 14.76
C ILE A 63 10.05 11.87 15.29
N THR A 64 10.99 11.32 14.51
CA THR A 64 11.83 10.20 14.96
C THR A 64 12.63 10.55 16.21
N LEU A 65 13.25 11.74 16.25
CA LEU A 65 14.02 12.21 17.40
C LEU A 65 13.12 12.48 18.61
N LEU A 66 11.94 13.06 18.42
CA LEU A 66 10.97 13.29 19.50
C LEU A 66 10.47 11.97 20.07
N THR A 67 10.11 10.99 19.24
CA THR A 67 9.68 9.67 19.67
C THR A 67 10.81 8.93 20.39
N SER A 68 12.03 8.96 19.86
CA SER A 68 13.22 8.40 20.53
C SER A 68 13.46 9.04 21.90
N GLY A 69 13.35 10.37 21.99
CA GLY A 69 13.51 11.11 23.24
C GLY A 69 12.41 10.79 24.25
N ALA A 70 11.16 10.73 23.81
CA ALA A 70 10.01 10.36 24.64
C ALA A 70 10.14 8.94 25.21
N ILE A 71 10.51 7.97 24.37
CA ILE A 71 10.73 6.59 24.82
C ILE A 71 11.84 6.53 25.87
N THR A 72 12.96 7.21 25.62
CA THR A 72 14.09 7.26 26.56
C THR A 72 13.69 7.89 27.89
N ALA A 73 12.95 9.00 27.86
CA ALA A 73 12.47 9.68 29.07
C ALA A 73 11.51 8.82 29.89
N LEU A 74 10.56 8.14 29.24
CA LEU A 74 9.60 7.25 29.92
C LEU A 74 10.28 6.02 30.52
N SER A 75 11.26 5.44 29.83
CA SER A 75 12.01 4.26 30.30
C SER A 75 13.00 4.55 31.45
N SER A 76 13.26 5.82 31.75
CA SER A 76 14.25 6.22 32.78
C SER A 76 13.76 6.06 34.23
N GLY A 77 12.46 5.84 34.44
CA GLY A 77 11.84 5.68 35.77
C GLY A 77 11.72 4.24 36.29
N GLU A 78 11.96 3.23 35.44
CA GLU A 78 11.79 1.82 35.82
C GLU A 78 13.13 1.21 36.26
N ALA A 79 13.38 1.20 37.57
CA ALA A 79 14.64 0.76 38.17
C ALA A 79 14.72 -0.77 38.46
N PHE A 80 13.70 -1.56 38.16
CA PHE A 80 13.67 -2.99 38.50
C PHE A 80 12.95 -3.82 37.42
N GLY A 81 13.70 -4.42 36.48
CA GLY A 81 13.17 -5.35 35.46
C GLY A 81 14.10 -5.54 34.24
N GLU A 82 13.89 -6.61 33.47
CA GLU A 82 14.44 -6.74 32.10
C GLU A 82 13.87 -5.61 31.24
N ARG A 83 14.74 -4.76 30.68
CA ARG A 83 14.30 -3.62 29.87
C ARG A 83 13.72 -4.13 28.54
N PRO A 84 12.44 -3.88 28.22
CA PRO A 84 11.90 -4.23 26.92
C PRO A 84 12.67 -3.48 25.83
N SER A 85 12.89 -4.15 24.69
CA SER A 85 13.58 -3.53 23.57
C SER A 85 12.72 -2.41 22.98
N ASN A 86 13.27 -1.19 22.94
CA ASN A 86 12.58 0.01 22.45
C ASN A 86 12.70 0.23 20.93
N GLY A 87 13.58 -0.52 20.27
CA GLY A 87 13.80 -0.40 18.84
C GLY A 87 12.62 -0.84 17.97
N PRO A 88 11.90 -1.94 18.26
CA PRO A 88 10.67 -2.30 17.52
C PRO A 88 9.61 -1.21 17.52
N LEU A 89 9.44 -0.51 18.65
CA LEU A 89 8.48 0.59 18.76
C LEU A 89 8.87 1.75 17.86
N LEU A 90 10.14 2.17 17.91
CA LEU A 90 10.64 3.26 17.08
C LEU A 90 10.62 2.88 15.59
N PHE A 91 11.02 1.65 15.26
CA PHE A 91 11.01 1.14 13.89
C PHE A 91 9.58 1.09 13.33
N GLY A 92 8.62 0.59 14.09
CA GLY A 92 7.21 0.60 13.73
C GLY A 92 6.64 2.00 13.57
N ALA A 93 6.94 2.92 14.50
CA ALA A 93 6.50 4.31 14.42
C ALA A 93 7.03 5.01 13.15
N VAL A 94 8.33 4.88 12.85
CA VAL A 94 8.92 5.42 11.62
C VAL A 94 8.31 4.76 10.38
N THR A 95 8.07 3.45 10.41
CA THR A 95 7.45 2.69 9.31
C THR A 95 6.05 3.23 8.99
N PHE A 96 5.19 3.39 10.01
CA PHE A 96 3.84 3.94 9.82
C PHE A 96 3.85 5.39 9.39
N LEU A 97 4.75 6.21 9.93
CA LEU A 97 4.90 7.61 9.54
C LEU A 97 5.29 7.73 8.06
N VAL A 98 6.32 6.98 7.63
CA VAL A 98 6.83 7.00 6.25
C VAL A 98 5.78 6.48 5.27
N LEU A 99 5.11 5.37 5.58
CA LEU A 99 4.01 4.89 4.73
C LEU A 99 2.86 5.89 4.70
N GLY A 100 2.41 6.41 5.85
CA GLY A 100 1.29 7.34 5.94
C GLY A 100 1.54 8.64 5.18
N LEU A 101 2.69 9.28 5.38
CA LEU A 101 3.09 10.46 4.62
C LEU A 101 3.31 10.13 3.14
N GLY A 102 3.84 8.95 2.83
CA GLY A 102 4.05 8.48 1.46
C GLY A 102 2.73 8.34 0.71
N LEU A 103 1.70 7.79 1.37
CA LEU A 103 0.34 7.67 0.85
C LEU A 103 -0.37 9.03 0.72
N LEU A 104 0.07 10.07 1.41
CA LEU A 104 -0.43 11.44 1.24
C LEU A 104 0.28 12.20 0.10
N VAL A 105 1.60 12.04 0.00
CA VAL A 105 2.40 12.74 -1.02
C VAL A 105 2.21 12.10 -2.40
N THR A 106 2.18 10.78 -2.49
CA THR A 106 2.18 10.06 -3.77
C THR A 106 0.98 10.37 -4.67
N PRO A 107 -0.27 10.48 -4.16
CA PRO A 107 -1.40 10.92 -4.95
C PRO A 107 -1.16 12.26 -5.64
N THR A 108 -0.55 13.24 -4.96
CA THR A 108 -0.28 14.57 -5.53
C THR A 108 0.72 14.51 -6.69
N LEU A 109 1.68 13.58 -6.63
CA LEU A 109 2.73 13.41 -7.64
C LEU A 109 2.23 12.69 -8.90
N ALA A 110 1.23 11.82 -8.76
CA ALA A 110 0.73 10.94 -9.82
C ALA A 110 -0.60 11.41 -10.44
N SER A 111 -1.53 11.96 -9.64
CA SER A 111 -2.87 12.37 -10.11
C SER A 111 -2.83 13.50 -11.14
N THR A 112 -1.74 14.27 -11.17
CA THR A 112 -1.54 15.38 -12.09
C THR A 112 -0.78 14.97 -13.35
N GLY A 113 -0.37 13.71 -13.50
CA GLY A 113 0.49 13.27 -14.59
C GLY A 113 -0.09 13.56 -15.98
N ILE A 114 -1.28 13.06 -16.31
CA ILE A 114 -1.88 13.24 -17.65
C ILE A 114 -2.59 14.59 -17.76
N ASN A 115 -3.31 14.98 -16.71
CA ASN A 115 -4.04 16.25 -16.70
C ASN A 115 -3.10 17.47 -16.69
N GLY A 116 -1.87 17.35 -16.18
CA GLY A 116 -0.83 18.38 -16.24
C GLY A 116 -0.46 18.72 -17.68
N ASP A 117 -0.22 17.71 -18.52
CA ASP A 117 0.07 17.91 -19.95
C ASP A 117 -1.11 18.51 -20.71
N ARG A 118 -2.33 18.08 -20.37
CA ARG A 118 -3.55 18.65 -20.97
C ARG A 118 -3.65 20.14 -20.66
N ASN A 119 -3.42 20.52 -19.40
CA ASN A 119 -3.47 21.91 -18.96
C ASN A 119 -2.32 22.76 -19.56
N ALA A 120 -1.15 22.16 -19.78
CA ALA A 120 -0.01 22.82 -20.38
C ALA A 120 -0.08 22.91 -21.93
N GLY A 121 -1.10 22.31 -22.56
CA GLY A 121 -1.24 22.24 -24.02
C GLY A 121 -0.20 21.33 -24.71
N THR A 122 0.57 20.55 -23.94
CA THR A 122 1.67 19.72 -24.46
C THR A 122 1.23 18.33 -24.89
N LEU A 123 0.00 17.92 -24.54
CA LEU A 123 -0.52 16.58 -24.85
C LEU A 123 -0.58 16.33 -26.36
N ALA A 124 -1.03 17.32 -27.15
CA ALA A 124 -1.11 17.20 -28.60
C ALA A 124 0.28 17.00 -29.21
N THR A 125 1.27 17.77 -28.77
CA THR A 125 2.67 17.66 -29.24
C THR A 125 3.27 16.30 -28.92
N LEU A 126 2.99 15.74 -27.74
CA LEU A 126 3.44 14.39 -27.36
C LEU A 126 2.76 13.29 -28.21
N GLN A 127 1.52 13.49 -28.64
CA GLN A 127 0.80 12.53 -29.48
C GLN A 127 1.25 12.54 -30.96
N VAL A 128 2.01 13.56 -31.40
CA VAL A 128 2.64 13.57 -32.74
C VAL A 128 4.02 12.90 -32.72
N THR A 129 4.54 12.55 -31.54
CA THR A 129 5.81 11.82 -31.43
C THR A 129 5.64 10.35 -31.81
N LEU A 130 6.75 9.68 -32.16
CA LEU A 130 6.80 8.24 -32.46
C LEU A 130 6.61 7.34 -31.23
N LEU A 131 6.29 7.91 -30.06
CA LEU A 131 6.11 7.17 -28.81
C LEU A 131 4.72 6.53 -28.75
N THR A 132 4.66 5.31 -28.25
CA THR A 132 3.38 4.64 -28.04
C THR A 132 2.67 5.20 -26.80
N PRO A 133 1.32 5.13 -26.72
CA PRO A 133 0.56 5.45 -25.51
C PRO A 133 1.05 4.70 -24.26
N ALA A 134 1.48 3.45 -24.41
CA ALA A 134 2.04 2.65 -23.32
C ALA A 134 3.40 3.19 -22.83
N GLU A 135 4.27 3.63 -23.73
CA GLU A 135 5.56 4.23 -23.37
C GLU A 135 5.39 5.55 -22.61
N ILE A 136 4.45 6.39 -23.04
CA ILE A 136 4.13 7.66 -22.36
C ILE A 136 3.60 7.38 -20.95
N ALA A 137 2.60 6.50 -20.83
CA ALA A 137 2.01 6.14 -19.54
C ALA A 137 3.05 5.52 -18.59
N ALA A 138 3.91 4.62 -19.10
CA ALA A 138 4.93 3.96 -18.29
C ALA A 138 6.03 4.91 -17.86
N GLY A 139 6.47 5.82 -18.74
CA GLY A 139 7.44 6.86 -18.40
C GLY A 139 6.94 7.78 -17.29
N LYS A 140 5.66 8.17 -17.33
CA LYS A 140 5.02 8.98 -16.27
C LYS A 140 4.86 8.23 -14.97
N LEU A 141 4.45 6.96 -15.05
CA LEU A 141 4.35 6.10 -13.89
C LEU A 141 5.71 5.95 -13.20
N LEU A 142 6.76 5.65 -13.96
CA LEU A 142 8.12 5.52 -13.43
C LEU A 142 8.66 6.83 -12.88
N ALA A 143 8.38 7.97 -13.50
CA ALA A 143 8.80 9.27 -12.97
C ALA A 143 8.11 9.59 -11.63
N ALA A 144 6.80 9.33 -11.53
CA ALA A 144 6.06 9.52 -10.29
C ALA A 144 6.51 8.54 -9.19
N TRP A 145 6.75 7.29 -9.55
CA TRP A 145 7.24 6.26 -8.64
C TRP A 145 8.67 6.56 -8.16
N ALA A 146 9.59 6.93 -9.05
CA ALA A 146 10.95 7.33 -8.69
C ALA A 146 10.97 8.57 -7.79
N ALA A 147 10.08 9.54 -8.04
CA ALA A 147 9.87 10.67 -7.15
C ALA A 147 9.41 10.21 -5.75
N ALA A 148 8.44 9.29 -5.66
CA ALA A 148 8.01 8.73 -4.38
C ALA A 148 9.13 7.95 -3.66
N CYS A 149 9.93 7.18 -4.41
CA CYS A 149 11.10 6.49 -3.89
C CYS A 149 12.18 7.45 -3.36
N ALA A 150 12.32 8.65 -3.91
CA ALA A 150 13.27 9.63 -3.39
C ALA A 150 12.92 10.06 -1.95
N PHE A 151 11.63 10.22 -1.62
CA PHE A 151 11.18 10.46 -0.25
C PHE A 151 11.45 9.26 0.66
N LEU A 152 11.21 8.04 0.17
CA LEU A 152 11.53 6.81 0.91
C LEU A 152 13.02 6.67 1.21
N VAL A 153 13.88 6.94 0.22
CA VAL A 153 15.34 6.93 0.37
C VAL A 153 15.79 8.00 1.38
N ALA A 154 15.19 9.19 1.34
CA ALA A 154 15.47 10.26 2.31
C ALA A 154 15.12 9.84 3.75
N SER A 155 14.22 8.88 3.95
CA SER A 155 13.86 8.36 5.27
C SER A 155 14.77 7.25 5.80
N LEU A 156 15.63 6.64 4.96
CA LEU A 156 16.54 5.55 5.35
C LEU A 156 17.42 5.84 6.58
N PRO A 157 18.04 7.03 6.76
CA PRO A 157 18.84 7.27 7.96
C PRO A 157 18.04 7.14 9.26
N PHE A 158 16.74 7.47 9.25
CA PHE A 158 15.88 7.35 10.43
C PHE A 158 15.55 5.90 10.77
N PHE A 159 15.40 5.03 9.75
CA PHE A 159 15.34 3.59 9.97
C PHE A 159 16.66 3.05 10.53
N GLY A 160 17.81 3.59 10.09
CA GLY A 160 19.12 3.24 10.64
C GLY A 160 19.23 3.54 12.13
N ILE A 161 18.71 4.69 12.58
CA ILE A 161 18.62 5.04 14.01
C ILE A 161 17.75 4.02 14.75
N ALA A 162 16.57 3.67 14.22
CA ALA A 162 15.68 2.70 14.84
C ALA A 162 16.30 1.30 14.99
N LEU A 163 17.04 0.84 13.97
CA LEU A 163 17.77 -0.43 14.03
C LEU A 163 18.94 -0.39 15.02
N ALA A 164 19.60 0.77 15.17
CA ALA A 164 20.70 0.93 16.12
C ALA A 164 20.26 0.78 17.59
N LEU A 165 18.97 1.00 17.89
CA LEU A 165 18.39 0.73 19.22
C LEU A 165 18.23 -0.78 19.53
N GLY A 166 18.42 -1.66 18.55
CA GLY A 166 18.32 -3.11 18.72
C GLY A 166 16.88 -3.63 18.76
N GLY A 167 16.70 -4.95 18.92
CA GLY A 167 15.39 -5.61 19.03
C GLY A 167 14.64 -5.85 17.72
N THR A 168 15.01 -5.19 16.62
CA THR A 168 14.43 -5.46 15.28
C THR A 168 15.47 -6.15 14.38
N PRO A 169 15.12 -7.24 13.67
CA PRO A 169 16.07 -7.91 12.78
C PRO A 169 16.42 -7.02 11.60
N GLY A 170 17.71 -6.92 11.26
CA GLY A 170 18.18 -6.10 10.13
C GLY A 170 17.57 -6.48 8.77
N THR A 171 17.07 -7.72 8.63
CA THR A 171 16.33 -8.17 7.45
C THR A 171 14.96 -7.50 7.27
N ALA A 172 14.41 -6.87 8.32
CA ALA A 172 13.12 -6.18 8.24
C ALA A 172 13.19 -4.91 7.37
N LEU A 173 14.31 -4.17 7.42
CA LEU A 173 14.48 -2.93 6.66
C LEU A 173 14.33 -3.11 5.14
N PRO A 174 15.07 -4.02 4.47
CA PRO A 174 14.91 -4.21 3.03
C PRO A 174 13.49 -4.69 2.66
N ARG A 175 12.83 -5.48 3.52
CA ARG A 175 11.43 -5.90 3.31
C ARG A 175 10.47 -4.72 3.36
N VAL A 176 10.57 -3.88 4.40
CA VAL A 176 9.75 -2.66 4.56
C VAL A 176 9.98 -1.70 3.40
N VAL A 177 11.24 -1.43 3.03
CA VAL A 177 11.57 -0.54 1.91
C VAL A 177 10.97 -1.07 0.60
N LEU A 178 11.10 -2.37 0.34
CA LEU A 178 10.53 -2.99 -0.86
C LEU A 178 9.00 -2.92 -0.87
N LEU A 179 8.34 -3.31 0.23
CA LEU A 179 6.88 -3.28 0.33
C LEU A 179 6.32 -1.87 0.19
N VAL A 180 6.92 -0.88 0.87
CA VAL A 180 6.53 0.53 0.71
C VAL A 180 6.74 0.96 -0.74
N ALA A 181 7.88 0.67 -1.37
CA ALA A 181 8.11 1.04 -2.77
C ALA A 181 7.07 0.44 -3.72
N VAL A 182 6.65 -0.81 -3.52
CA VAL A 182 5.61 -1.48 -4.33
C VAL A 182 4.24 -0.87 -4.07
N LEU A 183 3.88 -0.60 -2.81
CA LEU A 183 2.62 0.07 -2.45
C LEU A 183 2.54 1.47 -3.08
N LEU A 184 3.63 2.24 -3.03
CA LEU A 184 3.69 3.56 -3.68
C LEU A 184 3.54 3.45 -5.21
N ALA A 185 4.15 2.43 -5.84
CA ALA A 185 3.96 2.16 -7.27
C ALA A 185 2.48 1.88 -7.61
N ALA A 186 1.80 1.07 -6.79
CA ALA A 186 0.38 0.79 -6.95
C ALA A 186 -0.46 2.06 -6.85
N VAL A 187 -0.20 2.91 -5.85
CA VAL A 187 -0.88 4.22 -5.69
C VAL A 187 -0.59 5.14 -6.87
N CYS A 188 0.65 5.17 -7.39
CA CYS A 188 0.96 5.92 -8.62
C CYS A 188 0.12 5.43 -9.81
N GLY A 189 -0.06 4.12 -9.96
CA GLY A 189 -0.90 3.53 -11.01
C GLY A 189 -2.37 3.93 -10.90
N ILE A 190 -2.93 3.89 -9.69
CA ILE A 190 -4.30 4.34 -9.39
C ILE A 190 -4.44 5.83 -9.74
N GLY A 191 -3.51 6.67 -9.28
CA GLY A 191 -3.50 8.11 -9.54
C GLY A 191 -3.41 8.45 -11.02
N LEU A 192 -2.54 7.74 -11.76
CA LEU A 192 -2.42 7.88 -13.22
C LEU A 192 -3.73 7.51 -13.93
N GLY A 193 -4.39 6.44 -13.50
CA GLY A 193 -5.70 6.02 -14.02
C GLY A 193 -6.77 7.10 -13.84
N PHE A 194 -6.91 7.67 -12.64
CA PHE A 194 -7.82 8.79 -12.41
C PHE A 194 -7.43 10.04 -13.19
N SER A 195 -6.13 10.32 -13.34
CA SER A 195 -5.61 11.43 -14.16
C SER A 195 -6.05 11.30 -15.62
N ALA A 196 -6.08 10.07 -16.14
CA ALA A 196 -6.54 9.81 -17.49
C ALA A 196 -8.06 9.97 -17.65
N LEU A 197 -8.84 9.54 -16.64
CA LEU A 197 -10.30 9.49 -16.66
C LEU A 197 -10.98 10.85 -16.46
N THR A 198 -10.43 11.71 -15.61
CA THR A 198 -11.05 13.01 -15.32
C THR A 198 -10.50 14.09 -16.23
N ALA A 199 -11.34 15.04 -16.64
CA ALA A 199 -10.91 16.20 -17.42
C ALA A 199 -10.23 17.28 -16.58
N ARG A 200 -10.59 17.39 -15.28
CA ARG A 200 -10.04 18.39 -14.36
C ARG A 200 -8.98 17.77 -13.44
N THR A 201 -7.86 18.47 -13.25
CA THR A 201 -6.77 18.09 -12.32
C THR A 201 -7.28 17.90 -10.89
N ALA A 202 -8.06 18.86 -10.38
CA ALA A 202 -8.61 18.81 -9.03
C ALA A 202 -9.47 17.54 -8.80
N GLY A 203 -10.28 17.15 -9.79
CA GLY A 203 -11.12 15.95 -9.70
C GLY A 203 -10.31 14.65 -9.60
N SER A 204 -9.24 14.53 -10.40
CA SER A 204 -8.34 13.36 -10.32
C SER A 204 -7.67 13.26 -8.94
N THR A 205 -7.18 14.38 -8.43
CA THR A 205 -6.52 14.43 -7.13
C THR A 205 -7.45 13.99 -6.01
N VAL A 206 -8.69 14.51 -5.98
CA VAL A 206 -9.69 14.12 -4.97
C VAL A 206 -10.04 12.64 -5.07
N LEU A 207 -10.31 12.10 -6.27
CA LEU A 207 -10.63 10.68 -6.43
C LEU A 207 -9.48 9.76 -5.99
N THR A 208 -8.24 10.16 -6.27
CA THR A 208 -7.06 9.40 -5.85
C THR A 208 -6.94 9.40 -4.33
N PHE A 209 -7.10 10.57 -3.68
CA PHE A 209 -7.10 10.65 -2.22
C PHE A 209 -8.25 9.88 -1.57
N LEU A 210 -9.47 9.94 -2.11
CA LEU A 210 -10.60 9.17 -1.62
C LEU A 210 -10.37 7.66 -1.73
N THR A 211 -9.73 7.21 -2.81
CA THR A 211 -9.40 5.79 -2.98
C THR A 211 -8.34 5.34 -1.98
N VAL A 212 -7.29 6.13 -1.78
CA VAL A 212 -6.26 5.85 -0.77
C VAL A 212 -6.87 5.86 0.64
N ALA A 213 -7.70 6.86 0.97
CA ALA A 213 -8.39 6.95 2.25
C ALA A 213 -9.38 5.78 2.46
N ALA A 214 -10.05 5.32 1.41
CA ALA A 214 -10.89 4.13 1.48
C ALA A 214 -10.07 2.87 1.80
N LEU A 215 -8.93 2.69 1.14
CA LEU A 215 -8.05 1.55 1.42
C LEU A 215 -7.44 1.59 2.83
N THR A 216 -7.16 2.77 3.39
CA THR A 216 -6.49 2.91 4.70
C THR A 216 -7.44 3.01 5.88
N LEU A 217 -8.56 3.75 5.76
CA LEU A 217 -9.48 4.05 6.86
C LEU A 217 -10.76 3.24 6.77
N LEU A 218 -11.34 3.11 5.57
CA LEU A 218 -12.62 2.44 5.40
C LEU A 218 -12.50 0.92 5.60
N THR A 219 -11.35 0.33 5.29
CA THR A 219 -11.11 -1.11 5.48
C THR A 219 -11.27 -1.58 6.94
N PRO A 220 -10.58 -1.01 7.96
CA PRO A 220 -10.79 -1.41 9.35
C PRO A 220 -12.18 -1.01 9.88
N ILE A 221 -12.74 0.11 9.42
CA ILE A 221 -14.10 0.54 9.80
C ILE A 221 -15.13 -0.48 9.34
N LEU A 222 -15.09 -0.89 8.07
CA LEU A 222 -16.00 -1.90 7.52
C LEU A 222 -15.82 -3.24 8.22
N PHE A 223 -14.58 -3.65 8.52
CA PHE A 223 -14.33 -4.85 9.30
C PHE A 223 -15.04 -4.80 10.66
N GLY A 224 -14.88 -3.70 11.42
CA GLY A 224 -15.56 -3.52 12.71
C GLY A 224 -17.08 -3.54 12.59
N LEU A 225 -17.64 -2.93 11.52
CA LEU A 225 -19.08 -2.96 11.25
C LEU A 225 -19.60 -4.37 10.91
N THR A 226 -18.75 -5.29 10.45
CA THR A 226 -19.16 -6.69 10.19
C THR A 226 -19.28 -7.53 11.46
N TYR A 227 -18.68 -7.09 12.58
CA TYR A 227 -18.62 -7.85 13.84
C TYR A 227 -19.97 -8.39 14.36
N PRO A 228 -21.05 -7.59 14.45
CA PRO A 228 -22.36 -8.12 14.88
C PRO A 228 -22.95 -9.12 13.89
N SER A 229 -22.65 -9.00 12.59
CA SER A 229 -23.18 -9.90 11.56
C SER A 229 -22.49 -11.26 11.53
N ILE A 230 -21.27 -11.36 12.05
CA ILE A 230 -20.48 -12.60 12.08
C ILE A 230 -20.45 -13.27 13.45
N SER A 231 -21.13 -12.68 14.44
CA SER A 231 -21.27 -13.23 15.79
C SER A 231 -22.54 -14.07 15.90
N ARG A 232 -22.41 -15.34 16.27
CA ARG A 232 -23.55 -16.26 16.41
C ARG A 232 -23.48 -17.01 17.74
N THR A 233 -24.61 -17.10 18.44
CA THR A 233 -24.74 -17.97 19.61
C THR A 233 -24.84 -19.41 19.14
N GLN A 234 -23.90 -20.25 19.58
CA GLN A 234 -23.85 -21.66 19.24
C GLN A 234 -23.41 -22.49 20.45
N THR A 235 -23.74 -23.77 20.40
CA THR A 235 -23.35 -24.74 21.44
C THR A 235 -21.97 -25.26 21.06
N VAL A 236 -20.98 -24.98 21.89
CA VAL A 236 -19.56 -25.23 21.62
C VAL A 236 -18.89 -25.80 22.85
N GLU A 237 -17.83 -26.58 22.61
CA GLU A 237 -16.97 -27.07 23.67
C GLU A 237 -16.16 -25.91 24.24
N VAL A 238 -16.15 -25.78 25.56
CA VAL A 238 -15.44 -24.75 26.32
C VAL A 238 -14.55 -25.45 27.34
N SER A 239 -13.25 -25.24 27.25
CA SER A 239 -12.28 -25.62 28.28
C SER A 239 -12.38 -24.60 29.43
N THR A 240 -12.75 -25.06 30.63
CA THR A 240 -12.91 -24.20 31.80
C THR A 240 -12.54 -24.94 33.08
N VAL A 241 -12.35 -24.18 34.15
CA VAL A 241 -12.12 -24.74 35.49
C VAL A 241 -13.43 -25.39 35.99
N PRO A 242 -13.38 -26.55 36.66
CA PRO A 242 -14.57 -27.20 37.22
C PRO A 242 -15.39 -26.24 38.10
N GLN A 243 -16.73 -26.29 37.99
CA GLN A 243 -17.61 -25.37 38.73
C GLN A 243 -17.58 -25.56 40.25
N ASP A 244 -17.12 -26.72 40.71
CA ASP A 244 -16.95 -27.13 42.10
C ASP A 244 -15.55 -26.82 42.66
N TRP A 245 -14.71 -26.10 41.92
CA TRP A 245 -13.36 -25.76 42.38
C TRP A 245 -13.37 -24.85 43.61
N THR A 246 -12.70 -25.29 44.68
CA THR A 246 -12.70 -24.66 46.00
C THR A 246 -11.50 -23.73 46.26
N GLY A 247 -10.55 -23.62 45.32
CA GLY A 247 -9.41 -22.72 45.45
C GLY A 247 -8.09 -23.37 45.89
N GLU A 248 -8.07 -24.67 46.18
CA GLU A 248 -7.03 -25.26 47.05
C GLU A 248 -5.89 -26.02 46.33
N VAL A 249 -6.04 -26.43 45.06
CA VAL A 249 -4.95 -27.05 44.25
C VAL A 249 -5.17 -26.80 42.74
N ASP A 250 -4.07 -26.85 41.95
CA ASP A 250 -3.99 -26.80 40.48
C ASP A 250 -5.25 -27.35 39.79
N ALA A 251 -6.09 -26.46 39.29
CA ALA A 251 -7.34 -26.87 38.67
C ALA A 251 -7.07 -27.42 37.26
N GLU A 252 -7.30 -28.71 37.07
CA GLU A 252 -7.25 -29.33 35.75
C GLU A 252 -8.43 -28.83 34.89
N CYS A 253 -8.12 -28.34 33.70
CA CYS A 253 -9.14 -27.85 32.77
C CYS A 253 -10.00 -29.00 32.26
N GLN A 254 -11.33 -28.82 32.32
CA GLN A 254 -12.29 -29.76 31.77
C GLN A 254 -13.04 -29.13 30.61
N VAL A 255 -13.25 -29.92 29.55
CA VAL A 255 -14.05 -29.49 28.40
C VAL A 255 -15.53 -29.72 28.71
N SER A 256 -16.32 -28.65 28.68
CA SER A 256 -17.76 -28.67 28.90
C SER A 256 -18.51 -28.03 27.73
N VAL A 257 -19.67 -28.57 27.38
CA VAL A 257 -20.48 -28.03 26.28
C VAL A 257 -21.35 -26.89 26.80
N GLN A 258 -21.13 -25.68 26.30
CA GLN A 258 -21.87 -24.49 26.74
C GLN A 258 -22.36 -23.65 25.55
N GLN A 259 -23.41 -22.86 25.78
CA GLN A 259 -23.81 -21.84 24.81
C GLN A 259 -22.88 -20.63 24.94
N ARG A 260 -22.19 -20.30 23.84
CA ARG A 260 -21.33 -19.13 23.73
C ARG A 260 -21.59 -18.36 22.45
N THR A 261 -21.40 -17.06 22.53
CA THR A 261 -21.38 -16.19 21.35
C THR A 261 -20.01 -16.31 20.71
N VAL A 262 -19.97 -16.90 19.51
CA VAL A 262 -18.74 -17.11 18.77
C VAL A 262 -18.71 -16.17 17.57
N THR A 263 -17.60 -15.44 17.43
CA THR A 263 -17.39 -14.48 16.35
C THR A 263 -16.52 -15.12 15.26
N HIS A 264 -17.11 -15.29 14.08
CA HIS A 264 -16.47 -15.92 12.92
C HIS A 264 -15.68 -14.91 12.06
N THR A 265 -14.57 -14.40 12.62
CA THR A 265 -13.69 -13.40 11.97
C THR A 265 -12.99 -13.92 10.72
N GLU A 266 -12.87 -15.25 10.57
CA GLU A 266 -12.31 -15.92 9.38
C GLU A 266 -13.13 -15.65 8.10
N ARG A 267 -14.33 -15.08 8.22
CA ARG A 267 -15.20 -14.71 7.10
C ARG A 267 -14.94 -13.31 6.54
N THR A 268 -14.42 -12.39 7.36
CA THR A 268 -14.30 -10.97 7.01
C THR A 268 -12.88 -10.41 7.12
N TRP A 269 -11.89 -11.21 7.54
CA TRP A 269 -10.47 -10.79 7.64
C TRP A 269 -9.90 -10.18 6.35
N TRP A 270 -10.41 -10.57 5.17
CA TRP A 270 -9.95 -10.06 3.88
C TRP A 270 -10.12 -8.54 3.75
N LEU A 271 -11.07 -7.93 4.47
CA LEU A 271 -11.22 -6.47 4.55
C LEU A 271 -9.98 -5.81 5.15
N LEU A 272 -9.45 -6.37 6.25
CA LEU A 272 -8.21 -5.90 6.87
C LEU A 272 -7.00 -6.21 5.99
N GLY A 273 -6.99 -7.36 5.32
CA GLY A 273 -5.94 -7.74 4.38
C GLY A 273 -5.74 -6.74 3.23
N LEU A 274 -6.76 -5.98 2.84
CA LEU A 274 -6.66 -4.93 1.81
C LEU A 274 -5.94 -3.65 2.29
N ASN A 275 -5.79 -3.47 3.60
CA ASN A 275 -5.23 -2.27 4.18
C ASN A 275 -3.71 -2.22 3.95
N PRO A 276 -3.15 -1.14 3.38
CA PRO A 276 -1.71 -1.06 3.09
C PRO A 276 -0.83 -1.08 4.35
N PHE A 277 -1.35 -0.63 5.50
CA PHE A 277 -0.64 -0.73 6.78
C PHE A 277 -0.59 -2.17 7.30
N VAL A 278 -1.67 -2.94 7.11
CA VAL A 278 -1.72 -4.37 7.46
C VAL A 278 -0.78 -5.18 6.56
N VAL A 279 -0.79 -4.90 5.24
CA VAL A 279 0.15 -5.53 4.29
C VAL A 279 1.60 -5.25 4.70
N LEU A 280 1.91 -4.01 5.09
CA LEU A 280 3.24 -3.64 5.52
C LEU A 280 3.63 -4.30 6.84
N ALA A 281 2.75 -4.30 7.84
CA ALA A 281 2.99 -4.90 9.15
C ALA A 281 3.22 -6.41 9.05
N ASP A 282 2.35 -7.12 8.33
CA ASP A 282 2.44 -8.56 8.17
C ASP A 282 3.65 -9.00 7.31
N GLY A 283 4.05 -8.17 6.35
CA GLY A 283 5.19 -8.41 5.46
C GLY A 283 6.54 -7.86 5.94
N ALA A 284 6.57 -7.00 6.97
CA ALA A 284 7.80 -6.42 7.51
C ALA A 284 8.75 -7.51 8.02
N GLY A 285 8.18 -8.61 8.53
CA GLY A 285 8.93 -9.73 9.09
C GLY A 285 9.85 -9.29 10.23
N THR A 286 9.28 -8.48 11.13
CA THR A 286 9.84 -8.19 12.45
C THR A 286 9.88 -9.47 13.29
N THR A 287 10.57 -9.45 14.43
CA THR A 287 10.63 -10.59 15.36
C THR A 287 9.25 -11.14 15.70
N GLU A 288 9.16 -12.44 15.95
CA GLU A 288 7.91 -13.09 16.37
C GLU A 288 7.39 -12.44 17.66
N TYR A 289 6.10 -12.09 17.71
CA TYR A 289 5.47 -11.59 18.92
C TYR A 289 5.08 -12.81 19.76
N THR A 290 5.91 -13.16 20.72
CA THR A 290 5.53 -14.11 21.77
C THR A 290 4.99 -13.32 22.94
N ARG A 291 3.70 -13.51 23.25
CA ARG A 291 2.95 -12.88 24.37
C ARG A 291 3.66 -13.05 25.74
N PHE A 292 4.61 -13.99 25.85
CA PHE A 292 5.37 -14.30 27.06
C PHE A 292 6.87 -13.93 27.02
N SER A 293 7.40 -13.34 25.93
CA SER A 293 8.84 -13.01 25.83
C SER A 293 9.20 -11.54 26.09
N GLY A 294 8.32 -10.74 26.72
CA GLY A 294 8.65 -9.36 27.10
C GLY A 294 8.86 -8.39 25.92
N ASN A 295 8.33 -8.71 24.74
CA ASN A 295 8.45 -7.89 23.52
C ASN A 295 7.14 -7.14 23.17
N ASP A 296 6.44 -6.62 24.18
CA ASP A 296 5.15 -5.91 24.05
C ASP A 296 5.21 -4.60 23.24
N ASN A 297 6.41 -4.17 22.86
CA ASN A 297 6.67 -2.89 22.19
C ASN A 297 6.89 -3.02 20.67
N ASP A 298 6.40 -4.07 20.00
CA ASP A 298 6.41 -4.17 18.52
C ASP A 298 5.02 -3.91 17.92
N PRO A 299 4.72 -2.67 17.48
CA PRO A 299 3.41 -2.36 16.92
C PRO A 299 3.20 -2.96 15.51
N LEU A 300 4.25 -3.31 14.77
CA LEU A 300 4.12 -4.02 13.50
C LEU A 300 3.79 -5.50 13.76
N GLY A 301 4.49 -6.12 14.71
CA GLY A 301 4.19 -7.47 15.21
C GLY A 301 2.77 -7.58 15.74
N ALA A 302 2.31 -6.64 16.56
CA ALA A 302 0.95 -6.61 17.09
C ALA A 302 -0.13 -6.61 15.99
N ILE A 303 0.05 -5.81 14.93
CA ILE A 303 -0.88 -5.81 13.79
C ILE A 303 -0.79 -7.12 12.99
N ARG A 304 0.44 -7.60 12.73
CA ARG A 304 0.66 -8.87 12.02
C ARG A 304 -0.08 -10.01 12.71
N ASP A 305 0.22 -10.20 13.99
CA ASP A 305 -0.23 -11.36 14.74
C ASP A 305 -1.72 -11.26 15.06
N GLY A 306 -2.21 -10.05 15.36
CA GLY A 306 -3.64 -9.80 15.50
C GLY A 306 -4.44 -10.09 14.22
N VAL A 307 -3.94 -9.72 13.03
CA VAL A 307 -4.65 -10.03 11.78
C VAL A 307 -4.58 -11.53 11.43
N ARG A 308 -3.48 -12.21 11.76
CA ARG A 308 -3.36 -13.66 11.58
C ARG A 308 -4.31 -14.42 12.52
N GLU A 309 -4.45 -13.98 13.76
CA GLU A 309 -5.42 -14.50 14.72
C GLU A 309 -6.86 -14.30 14.23
N LEU A 310 -7.21 -13.08 13.79
CA LEU A 310 -8.52 -12.80 13.21
C LEU A 310 -8.82 -13.65 11.97
N ARG A 311 -7.80 -14.00 11.18
CA ARG A 311 -7.93 -14.90 10.03
C ARG A 311 -8.15 -16.35 10.45
N ALA A 312 -7.49 -16.82 11.51
CA ALA A 312 -7.65 -18.18 12.02
C ALA A 312 -9.07 -18.43 12.55
N GLY A 313 -9.71 -17.37 13.07
CA GLY A 313 -11.06 -17.44 13.60
C GLY A 313 -11.10 -18.05 15.00
N PRO A 314 -12.29 -18.45 15.48
CA PRO A 314 -12.46 -18.99 16.83
C PRO A 314 -11.84 -20.39 16.93
N THR A 315 -11.08 -20.63 18.00
CA THR A 315 -10.58 -21.97 18.35
C THR A 315 -11.66 -22.76 19.08
N ILE A 316 -11.80 -24.05 18.73
CA ILE A 316 -12.74 -24.98 19.38
C ILE A 316 -11.91 -26.18 19.87
N PRO A 317 -11.96 -26.52 21.17
CA PRO A 317 -12.75 -25.90 22.25
C PRO A 317 -12.32 -24.45 22.55
N LEU A 318 -13.29 -23.60 22.95
CA LEU A 318 -13.01 -22.25 23.46
C LEU A 318 -12.31 -22.37 24.79
N ASP A 319 -11.13 -21.78 24.92
CA ASP A 319 -10.41 -21.84 26.18
C ASP A 319 -10.72 -20.64 27.06
N GLU A 320 -11.46 -20.91 28.13
CA GLU A 320 -11.73 -20.01 29.23
C GLU A 320 -11.01 -20.49 30.51
N CYS A 321 -10.11 -21.47 30.38
CA CYS A 321 -9.33 -21.99 31.49
C CYS A 321 -8.09 -21.11 31.71
N TRP A 322 -7.99 -20.50 32.88
CA TRP A 322 -6.88 -19.60 33.22
C TRP A 322 -5.75 -20.32 33.98
N THR A 323 -5.96 -21.57 34.39
CA THR A 323 -4.98 -22.38 35.15
C THR A 323 -3.98 -23.10 34.24
N ASP A 324 -4.35 -23.41 33.00
CA ASP A 324 -3.46 -23.98 31.99
C ASP A 324 -2.88 -22.88 31.10
N GLN A 325 -1.62 -22.51 31.34
CA GLN A 325 -0.92 -21.53 30.51
C GLN A 325 -0.35 -22.15 29.22
N THR A 326 -0.21 -23.48 29.17
CA THR A 326 0.39 -24.18 28.01
C THR A 326 -0.54 -24.22 26.80
N SER A 327 -1.86 -24.24 27.03
CA SER A 327 -2.87 -24.18 25.97
C SER A 327 -2.90 -22.84 25.22
N VAL A 328 -2.51 -21.73 25.85
CA VAL A 328 -2.50 -20.39 25.24
C VAL A 328 -1.35 -20.24 24.24
N ASP A 329 -0.19 -20.81 24.56
CA ASP A 329 1.01 -20.72 23.71
C ASP A 329 0.88 -21.56 22.43
N ASP A 330 0.44 -22.81 22.53
CA ASP A 330 0.24 -23.70 21.38
C ASP A 330 -0.76 -23.15 20.35
N ARG A 331 -1.80 -22.42 20.80
CA ARG A 331 -2.83 -21.82 19.94
C ARG A 331 -2.35 -20.57 19.23
N THR A 332 -1.56 -19.75 19.93
CA THR A 332 -0.94 -18.54 19.35
C THR A 332 0.06 -18.96 18.27
N GLU A 333 0.79 -20.05 18.48
CA GLU A 333 1.71 -20.63 17.48
C GLU A 333 1.00 -21.28 16.27
N ALA A 334 -0.19 -21.86 16.44
CA ALA A 334 -0.92 -22.51 15.35
C ALA A 334 -1.58 -21.50 14.38
N ALA A 335 -2.12 -20.40 14.90
CA ALA A 335 -2.73 -19.33 14.10
C ALA A 335 -1.69 -18.44 13.38
N SER A 336 -0.47 -18.31 13.91
CA SER A 336 0.51 -17.29 13.50
C SER A 336 1.27 -17.57 12.20
N ARG A 337 1.17 -18.75 11.56
CA ARG A 337 2.17 -19.13 10.53
C ARG A 337 1.85 -18.70 9.10
N THR A 338 0.59 -18.50 8.73
CA THR A 338 0.26 -18.17 7.33
C THR A 338 0.26 -16.65 7.07
N PRO A 339 1.12 -16.12 6.19
CA PRO A 339 1.13 -14.71 5.87
C PRO A 339 -0.14 -14.26 5.13
N VAL A 340 -0.54 -13.03 5.37
CA VAL A 340 -1.73 -12.35 4.85
C VAL A 340 -1.36 -11.30 3.80
N TRP A 341 -0.19 -10.68 3.94
CA TRP A 341 0.34 -9.60 3.11
C TRP A 341 0.37 -9.91 1.60
N PRO A 342 0.64 -11.14 1.11
CA PRO A 342 0.69 -11.39 -0.33
C PRO A 342 -0.67 -11.13 -1.00
N TRP A 343 -1.77 -11.42 -0.30
CA TRP A 343 -3.12 -11.20 -0.80
C TRP A 343 -3.42 -9.71 -0.97
N GLY A 344 -3.19 -8.92 0.09
CA GLY A 344 -3.40 -7.47 0.06
C GLY A 344 -2.49 -6.76 -0.94
N LEU A 345 -1.23 -7.18 -1.03
CA LEU A 345 -0.29 -6.64 -2.00
C LEU A 345 -0.73 -6.98 -3.43
N ALA A 346 -1.18 -8.21 -3.69
CA ALA A 346 -1.67 -8.60 -5.01
C ALA A 346 -2.87 -7.73 -5.43
N VAL A 347 -3.85 -7.53 -4.56
CA VAL A 347 -5.03 -6.70 -4.89
C VAL A 347 -4.63 -5.25 -5.14
N THR A 348 -3.79 -4.66 -4.30
CA THR A 348 -3.34 -3.26 -4.48
C THR A 348 -2.54 -3.09 -5.77
N VAL A 349 -1.64 -4.01 -6.09
CA VAL A 349 -0.90 -4.02 -7.36
C VAL A 349 -1.84 -4.18 -8.56
N LEU A 350 -2.86 -5.04 -8.49
CA LEU A 350 -3.87 -5.20 -9.53
C LEU A 350 -4.68 -3.92 -9.75
N LEU A 351 -5.05 -3.19 -8.68
CA LEU A 351 -5.70 -1.89 -8.77
C LEU A 351 -4.79 -0.86 -9.47
N GLY A 352 -3.51 -0.81 -9.12
CA GLY A 352 -2.52 0.04 -9.78
C GLY A 352 -2.34 -0.30 -11.26
N ALA A 353 -2.22 -1.59 -11.59
CA ALA A 353 -2.11 -2.09 -12.96
C ALA A 353 -3.38 -1.78 -13.77
N GLY A 354 -4.56 -1.91 -13.16
CA GLY A 354 -5.83 -1.50 -13.74
C GLY A 354 -5.85 -0.01 -14.08
N GLY A 355 -5.39 0.85 -13.16
CA GLY A 355 -5.22 2.28 -13.39
C GLY A 355 -4.26 2.59 -14.56
N PHE A 356 -3.14 1.88 -14.64
CA PHE A 356 -2.21 1.97 -15.78
C PHE A 356 -2.87 1.57 -17.11
N VAL A 357 -3.57 0.43 -17.17
CA VAL A 357 -4.29 -0.03 -18.37
C VAL A 357 -5.32 0.99 -18.83
N VAL A 358 -6.06 1.59 -17.89
CA VAL A 358 -7.01 2.66 -18.19
C VAL A 358 -6.31 3.88 -18.78
N ALA A 359 -5.15 4.28 -18.23
CA ALA A 359 -4.37 5.39 -18.75
C ALA A 359 -3.92 5.15 -20.20
N VAL A 360 -3.38 3.97 -20.51
CA VAL A 360 -2.98 3.59 -21.88
C VAL A 360 -4.16 3.66 -22.85
N ARG A 361 -5.30 3.07 -22.47
CA ARG A 361 -6.52 3.07 -23.30
C ARG A 361 -7.05 4.48 -23.57
N ARG A 362 -6.97 5.38 -22.59
CA ARG A 362 -7.45 6.77 -22.73
C ARG A 362 -6.50 7.64 -23.57
N LEU A 363 -5.21 7.36 -23.55
CA LEU A 363 -4.22 8.04 -24.41
C LEU A 363 -4.33 7.61 -25.88
N HIS A 364 -4.88 6.42 -26.16
CA HIS A 364 -5.09 5.92 -27.51
C HIS A 364 -6.24 6.61 -28.27
N VAL A 365 -7.19 7.26 -27.58
CA VAL A 365 -8.42 7.76 -28.24
C VAL A 365 -8.05 8.76 -29.35
N PRO A 366 -8.40 8.47 -30.62
CA PRO A 366 -8.03 9.33 -31.74
C PRO A 366 -8.70 10.70 -31.58
N THR A 367 -7.93 11.76 -31.84
CA THR A 367 -8.25 13.18 -31.69
C THR A 367 -9.50 13.67 -32.46
N ARG A 368 -10.18 12.80 -33.21
CA ARG A 368 -11.38 13.13 -33.98
C ARG A 368 -12.60 13.44 -33.09
N THR A 369 -12.59 13.02 -31.83
CA THR A 369 -13.65 13.34 -30.85
C THR A 369 -13.04 13.97 -29.60
N LEU A 370 -12.87 15.30 -29.61
CA LEU A 370 -12.50 16.04 -28.41
C LEU A 370 -13.71 16.16 -27.47
N ALA A 371 -13.49 15.97 -26.17
CA ALA A 371 -14.51 16.26 -25.17
C ALA A 371 -14.83 17.76 -25.20
N ARG A 372 -16.12 18.12 -25.17
CA ARG A 372 -16.57 19.53 -25.18
C ARG A 372 -15.79 20.35 -24.15
N GLY A 373 -15.10 21.40 -24.61
CA GLY A 373 -14.35 22.34 -23.76
C GLY A 373 -12.82 22.21 -23.77
N THR A 374 -12.23 21.35 -24.61
CA THR A 374 -10.77 21.33 -24.82
C THR A 374 -10.37 22.36 -25.89
N ARG A 375 -9.53 23.34 -25.52
CA ARG A 375 -8.88 24.25 -26.49
C ARG A 375 -7.64 23.55 -27.03
N VAL A 376 -7.58 23.36 -28.34
CA VAL A 376 -6.35 23.00 -29.05
C VAL A 376 -5.69 24.32 -29.43
N ALA A 377 -4.40 24.46 -29.08
CA ALA A 377 -3.56 25.57 -29.55
C ALA A 377 -3.03 25.26 -30.95
#